data_AF-A0A453LJI5-F1
#
_entry.id   AF-A0A453LJI5-F1
#
_cell.length_a   1.000
_cell.length_b   1.000
_cell.length_c   1.000
_cell.angle_alpha   90.00
_cell.angle_beta   90.00
_cell.angle_gamma   90.00
#
_symmetry.space_group_name_H-M   'P 1'
#
loop_
_entity.id
_entity.type
_entity.pdbx_description
1 polymer ?
#
loop_
_entity_poly.entity_id
_entity_poly.type
_entity_poly.pdbx_seq_one_letter_code
_entity_poly.pdbx_strand_id
1 'polypeptide(L)'
;QVGLLNVDGYYDFLLAFIDKAVDDGFIRPSQRHIFVSAPDARDLVRKLEDYVAVEEENPATPKLRWEIEQVGYKATLQAEIAR
;
A
#
# COMPACT_ATOMS: atom_id res chain seq x y z
N GLN A 1 -0.89 -2.19 -1.55
CA GLN A 1 0.00 -2.69 -0.49
C GLN A 1 0.86 -3.82 -1.02
N VAL A 2 2.05 -4.00 -0.45
CA VAL A 2 3.00 -5.07 -0.79
C VAL A 2 3.48 -5.73 0.50
N GLY A 3 3.31 -7.05 0.60
CA GLY A 3 3.76 -7.85 1.74
C GLY A 3 5.16 -8.43 1.52
N LEU A 4 6.02 -8.30 2.53
CA LEU A 4 7.37 -8.87 2.56
C LEU A 4 7.49 -9.87 3.71
N LEU A 5 7.64 -11.15 3.37
CA LEU A 5 7.91 -12.20 4.35
C LEU A 5 9.40 -12.18 4.72
N ASN A 6 9.73 -11.51 5.81
CA ASN A 6 11.09 -11.20 6.23
C ASN A 6 11.65 -12.29 7.17
N VAL A 7 11.84 -13.49 6.65
CA VAL A 7 12.44 -14.61 7.41
C VAL A 7 13.90 -14.28 7.69
N ASP A 8 14.30 -14.36 8.96
CA ASP A 8 15.68 -14.14 9.43
C ASP A 8 16.34 -12.87 8.90
N GLY A 9 15.55 -11.80 8.69
CA GLY A 9 16.05 -10.49 8.26
C GLY A 9 16.47 -10.41 6.79
N TYR A 10 16.04 -11.36 5.94
CA TYR A 10 16.39 -11.37 4.51
C TYR A 10 16.15 -10.04 3.78
N TYR A 11 15.09 -9.31 4.13
CA TYR A 11 14.71 -8.01 3.56
C TYR A 11 15.15 -6.79 4.38
N ASP A 12 15.94 -6.94 5.44
CA ASP A 12 16.34 -5.83 6.31
C ASP A 12 17.08 -4.72 5.54
N PHE A 13 18.01 -5.10 4.67
CA PHE A 13 18.74 -4.14 3.85
C PHE A 13 17.85 -3.44 2.81
N LEU A 14 16.84 -4.13 2.28
CA LEU A 14 15.86 -3.52 1.38
C LEU A 14 15.01 -2.49 2.14
N LEU A 15 14.54 -2.85 3.33
CA LEU A 15 13.76 -1.94 4.17
C LEU A 15 14.59 -0.71 4.57
N ALA A 16 15.85 -0.91 4.98
CA ALA A 16 16.76 0.18 5.33
C ALA A 16 17.08 1.09 4.12
N PHE A 17 17.21 0.52 2.92
CA PHE A 17 17.36 1.30 1.69
C PHE A 17 16.14 2.18 1.42
N ILE A 18 14.93 1.63 1.61
CA ILE A 18 13.68 2.39 1.45
C ILE A 18 13.59 3.49 2.52
N ASP A 19 13.95 3.20 3.79
CA ASP A 19 14.00 4.20 4.86
C ASP A 19 14.92 5.37 4.48
N LYS A 20 16.11 5.07 3.94
CA LYS A 20 17.03 6.10 3.46
C LYS A 20 16.45 6.93 2.32
N ALA A 21 15.73 6.31 1.38
CA ALA A 21 15.08 7.01 0.28
C ALA A 21 13.93 7.92 0.75
N VAL A 22 13.28 7.58 1.87
CA VAL A 22 12.31 8.45 2.53
C VAL A 22 13.03 9.64 3.19
N ASP A 23 14.11 9.38 3.93
CA ASP A 23 14.90 10.43 4.60
C ASP A 23 15.47 11.44 3.60
N ASP A 24 15.90 10.95 2.43
CA ASP A 24 16.42 11.79 1.34
C ASP A 24 15.32 12.52 0.55
N GLY A 25 14.04 12.27 0.87
CA GLY A 25 12.90 12.90 0.22
C GLY A 25 12.56 12.38 -1.17
N PHE A 26 13.18 11.27 -1.62
CA PHE A 26 12.82 10.59 -2.86
C PHE A 26 11.47 9.88 -2.75
N ILE A 27 11.11 9.41 -1.54
CA ILE A 27 9.83 8.78 -1.24
C ILE A 27 9.12 9.64 -0.17
N ARG A 28 7.82 9.89 -0.36
CA ARG A 28 7.04 10.61 0.66
C ARG A 28 6.88 9.73 1.90
N PRO A 29 6.96 10.28 3.13
CA PRO A 29 6.78 9.50 4.35
C PRO A 29 5.47 8.67 4.38
N SER A 30 4.38 9.22 3.85
CA SER A 30 3.08 8.54 3.71
C SER A 30 3.14 7.28 2.84
N GLN A 31 4.01 7.26 1.84
CA GLN A 31 4.18 6.14 0.91
C GLN A 31 5.08 5.03 1.46
N ARG A 32 5.78 5.27 2.57
CA ARG A 32 6.62 4.25 3.23
C ARG A 32 5.81 3.05 3.72
N HIS A 33 4.55 3.27 4.08
CA HIS A 33 3.64 2.26 4.60
C HIS A 33 3.12 1.30 3.54
N ILE A 34 3.45 1.51 2.25
CA ILE A 34 3.09 0.58 1.17
C ILE A 34 3.70 -0.81 1.40
N PHE A 35 4.88 -0.88 2.02
CA PHE A 35 5.56 -2.13 2.36
C PHE A 35 5.23 -2.57 3.79
N VAL A 36 4.58 -3.72 3.90
CA VAL A 36 4.28 -4.39 5.17
C VAL A 36 5.22 -5.57 5.31
N SER A 37 5.99 -5.64 6.39
CA SER A 37 6.87 -6.78 6.68
C SER A 37 6.47 -7.54 7.94
N ALA A 38 6.68 -8.85 7.91
CA ALA A 38 6.55 -9.73 9.07
C ALA A 38 7.47 -10.95 8.92
N PRO A 39 7.95 -11.54 10.03
CA PRO A 39 8.87 -12.68 9.99
C PRO A 39 8.19 -14.00 9.62
N ASP A 40 6.87 -14.09 9.79
CA ASP A 40 6.08 -15.28 9.45
C ASP A 40 4.85 -14.93 8.61
N ALA A 41 4.34 -15.95 7.90
CA ALA A 41 3.25 -15.78 6.95
C ALA A 41 1.92 -15.43 7.62
N ARG A 42 1.66 -15.93 8.83
CA ARG A 42 0.39 -15.69 9.53
C ARG A 42 0.30 -14.22 9.92
N ASP A 43 1.36 -13.69 10.50
CA ASP A 43 1.42 -12.29 10.90
C ASP A 43 1.45 -11.37 9.69
N LEU A 44 2.10 -11.78 8.58
CA LEU A 44 2.07 -11.01 7.34
C LEU A 44 0.65 -10.85 6.80
N VAL A 45 -0.10 -11.96 6.72
CA VAL A 45 -1.48 -11.96 6.22
C VAL A 45 -2.37 -11.09 7.12
N ARG A 46 -2.27 -11.23 8.45
CA ARG A 46 -3.03 -10.39 9.38
C ARG A 46 -2.75 -8.90 9.20
N LYS A 47 -1.48 -8.50 9.11
CA LYS A 47 -1.11 -7.09 8.90
C LYS A 47 -1.60 -6.55 7.56
N LEU A 48 -1.71 -7.40 6.54
CA LEU A 48 -2.27 -7.02 5.23
C LEU A 48 -3.79 -6.92 5.25
N GLU A 49 -4.47 -7.71 6.06
CA GLU A 49 -5.93 -7.62 6.28
C GLU A 49 -6.29 -6.36 7.07
N ASP A 50 -5.51 -6.03 8.09
CA ASP A 50 -5.70 -4.85 8.95
C ASP A 50 -5.22 -3.54 8.31
N TYR A 51 -4.59 -3.61 7.13
CA TYR A 51 -4.03 -2.44 6.49
C TYR A 51 -5.11 -1.45 6.04
N VAL A 52 -4.98 -0.21 6.49
CA VAL A 52 -5.75 0.94 6.00
C VAL A 52 -4.81 1.79 5.15
N ALA A 53 -5.17 1.99 3.88
CA ALA A 53 -4.42 2.88 3.01
C ALA A 53 -4.41 4.29 3.61
N VAL A 54 -3.21 4.87 3.76
CA VAL A 54 -3.10 6.28 4.10
C VAL A 54 -3.58 7.07 2.88
N GLU A 55 -4.85 7.44 2.87
CA GLU A 55 -5.42 8.34 1.87
C GLU A 55 -4.84 9.74 2.10
N GLU A 56 -3.71 10.03 1.48
CA GLU A 56 -3.35 11.42 1.24
C GLU A 56 -4.18 11.91 0.05
N GLU A 57 -5.22 12.69 0.33
CA GLU A 57 -5.94 13.46 -0.69
C GLU A 57 -5.01 14.57 -1.21
N ASN A 58 -4.06 14.17 -2.05
CA ASN A 58 -3.22 15.09 -2.80
C ASN A 58 -3.77 15.17 -4.24
N PRO A 59 -4.33 16.31 -4.66
CA PRO A 59 -4.86 16.47 -6.01
C PRO A 59 -3.80 16.32 -7.11
N ALA A 60 -2.51 16.32 -6.76
CA ALA A 60 -1.40 16.11 -7.68
C ALA A 60 -0.92 14.65 -7.77
N THR A 61 -1.45 13.71 -6.97
CA THR A 61 -1.09 12.29 -7.09
C THR A 61 -1.88 11.68 -8.26
N PRO A 62 -1.22 11.22 -9.35
CA PRO A 62 -1.92 10.58 -10.45
C PRO A 62 -2.55 9.27 -9.96
N LYS A 63 -3.87 9.15 -10.12
CA LYS A 63 -4.58 7.90 -9.83
C LYS A 63 -4.04 6.77 -10.68
N LEU A 64 -3.75 5.65 -10.05
CA LEU A 64 -3.26 4.46 -10.74
C LEU A 64 -4.43 3.82 -11.52
N ARG A 65 -4.13 3.18 -12.66
CA ARG A 65 -5.16 2.63 -13.57
C ARG A 65 -6.17 1.73 -12.87
N TRP A 66 -5.71 0.88 -11.95
CA TRP A 66 -6.55 -0.04 -11.19
C TRP A 66 -7.43 0.67 -10.15
N GLU A 67 -7.06 1.87 -9.68
CA GLU A 67 -7.93 2.70 -8.83
C GLU A 67 -9.08 3.29 -9.63
N ILE A 68 -8.81 3.70 -10.88
CA ILE A 68 -9.82 4.21 -11.82
C ILE A 68 -10.84 3.10 -12.16
N GLU A 69 -10.36 1.87 -12.38
CA GLU A 69 -11.20 0.71 -12.66
C GLU A 69 -12.12 0.35 -11.47
N GLN A 70 -11.62 0.43 -10.22
CA GLN A 70 -12.43 0.21 -9.01
C GLN A 70 -13.53 1.27 -8.82
N VAL A 71 -13.22 2.55 -9.09
CA VAL A 71 -14.21 3.63 -9.04
C VAL A 71 -15.30 3.42 -10.08
N GLY A 72 -14.93 3.03 -11.31
CA GLY A 72 -15.87 2.69 -12.37
C GLY A 72 -16.79 1.51 -11.98
N TYR A 73 -16.22 0.44 -11.42
CA TYR A 73 -17.00 -0.71 -10.96
C TYR A 73 -18.00 -0.33 -9.86
N LYS A 74 -17.58 0.44 -8.85
CA LYS A 74 -18.48 0.91 -7.78
C LYS A 74 -19.59 1.83 -8.30
N ALA A 75 -19.28 2.73 -9.23
CA ALA A 75 -20.26 3.62 -9.84
C ALA A 75 -21.32 2.82 -10.64
N THR A 76 -20.89 1.78 -11.35
CA THR A 76 -21.80 0.91 -12.12
C THR A 76 -22.71 0.11 -11.18
N LEU A 77 -22.14 -0.47 -10.12
CA LEU A 77 -22.89 -1.21 -9.10
C LEU A 77 -23.93 -0.32 -8.38
N GLN A 78 -23.56 0.92 -8.05
CA GLN A 78 -24.48 1.90 -7.45
C GLN A 78 -25.62 2.28 -8.40
N ALA A 79 -25.34 2.43 -9.69
CA ALA A 79 -26.36 2.70 -10.70
C ALA A 79 -27.33 1.51 -10.89
N GLU A 80 -26.84 0.27 -10.77
CA GLU A 80 -27.68 -0.93 -10.82
C GLU A 80 -28.56 -1.11 -9.57
N ILE A 81 -28.05 -0.78 -8.39
CA ILE A 81 -28.80 -0.84 -7.12
C ILE A 81 -29.85 0.28 -7.04
N ALA A 82 -29.58 1.44 -7.65
CA ALA A 82 -30.49 2.58 -7.66
C ALA A 82 -31.60 2.50 -8.73
N ARG A 83 -31.66 1.41 -9.50
CA ARG A 83 -32.67 1.15 -10.54
C ARG A 83 -33.74 0.18 -10.05
#